data_AF-A0A1F8RDH5-F1
#
_entry.id   AF-A0A1F8RDH5-F1
#
_cell.length_a   1.000
_cell.length_b   1.000
_cell.length_c   1.000
_cell.angle_alpha   90.00
_cell.angle_beta   90.00
_cell.angle_gamma   90.00
#
_symmetry.space_group_name_H-M   'P 1'
#
loop_
_entity.id
_entity.type
_entity.pdbx_description
1 polymer ?
#
loop_
_entity_poly.entity_id
_entity_poly.type
_entity_poly.pdbx_seq_one_letter_code
_entity_poly.pdbx_strand_id
1 'polypeptide(L)'
;MILGAVVPDVTDEALSLHPAFNKLLNCLILPHFDRLESFRPGATAFVRSRLADGQYALGIDEHTALVGRIGGEWEVMGAGGVSVLTRDEVVVYRAGSRMTLPD
;
A
#
# COMPACT_ATOMS: atom_id res chain seq x y z
N MET A 1 6.05 4.54 -1.15
CA MET A 1 7.02 4.78 -0.07
C MET A 1 7.33 6.28 -0.02
N ILE A 2 8.04 6.76 1.00
CA ILE A 2 8.27 8.16 1.46
C ILE A 2 7.05 9.05 1.73
N LEU A 3 5.96 8.96 0.95
CA LEU A 3 4.72 9.73 1.21
C LEU A 3 3.86 9.14 2.32
N GLY A 4 4.00 7.85 2.63
CA GLY A 4 3.32 7.20 3.74
C GLY A 4 3.90 7.59 5.10
N ALA A 5 3.33 7.03 6.17
CA ALA A 5 3.81 7.19 7.54
C ALA A 5 5.16 6.51 7.76
N VAL A 6 5.36 5.36 7.12
CA VAL A 6 6.55 4.53 7.24
C VAL A 6 6.96 3.91 5.90
N VAL A 7 8.21 3.46 5.84
CA VAL A 7 8.87 2.79 4.71
C VAL A 7 9.41 1.45 5.20
N PRO A 8 9.00 0.32 4.61
CA PRO A 8 9.57 -0.98 4.96
C PRO A 8 10.95 -1.14 4.33
N ASP A 9 11.92 -1.60 5.12
CA ASP A 9 13.20 -2.07 4.61
C ASP A 9 13.03 -3.51 4.12
N VAL A 10 12.90 -3.67 2.81
CA VAL A 10 12.72 -4.99 2.17
C VAL A 10 14.02 -5.79 2.11
N THR A 11 15.17 -5.17 2.38
CA THR A 11 16.48 -5.83 2.47
C THR A 11 16.76 -6.38 3.86
N ASP A 12 16.03 -5.89 4.87
CA ASP A 12 16.05 -6.42 6.22
C ASP A 12 15.16 -7.67 6.37
N GLU A 13 15.71 -8.70 7.01
CA GLU A 13 14.99 -9.93 7.34
C GLU A 13 13.81 -9.65 8.27
N ALA A 14 13.93 -8.70 9.19
CA ALA A 14 12.87 -8.33 10.11
C ALA A 14 11.80 -7.39 9.50
N LEU A 15 11.99 -6.91 8.26
CA LEU A 15 11.14 -5.89 7.63
C LEU A 15 10.96 -4.67 8.53
N SER A 16 12.08 -4.12 9.01
CA SER A 16 12.06 -2.90 9.83
C SER A 16 11.31 -1.78 9.13
N LEU A 17 10.54 -1.03 9.92
CA LEU A 17 9.76 0.11 9.45
C LEU A 17 10.46 1.40 9.84
N HIS A 18 10.79 2.22 8.85
CA HIS A 18 11.43 3.52 9.07
C HIS A 18 10.41 4.66 8.92
N PRO A 19 10.44 5.69 9.80
CA PRO A 19 9.60 6.87 9.62
C PRO A 19 9.79 7.53 8.25
N ALA A 20 8.70 8.05 7.70
CA ALA A 20 8.67 8.72 6.40
C ALA A 20 7.96 10.10 6.50
N PHE A 21 7.63 10.74 5.38
CA PHE A 21 7.09 12.11 5.39
C PHE A 21 5.66 12.22 5.92
N ASN A 22 4.95 11.09 6.05
CA ASN A 22 3.61 11.02 6.62
C ASN A 22 2.63 12.02 5.98
N LYS A 23 2.64 12.12 4.65
CA LYS A 23 1.69 12.94 3.88
C LYS A 23 0.37 12.22 3.65
N LEU A 24 0.44 10.90 3.45
CA LEU A 24 -0.70 9.99 3.58
C LEU A 24 -0.65 9.41 4.99
N LEU A 25 -1.57 9.88 5.84
CA LEU A 25 -1.66 9.46 7.23
C LEU A 25 -1.96 7.97 7.32
N ASN A 26 -1.41 7.32 8.35
CA ASN A 26 -1.66 5.91 8.69
C ASN A 26 -1.36 4.91 7.55
N CYS A 27 -0.62 5.33 6.52
CA CYS A 27 -0.43 4.59 5.29
C CYS A 27 0.99 4.03 5.15
N LEU A 28 1.10 2.74 4.84
CA LEU A 28 2.27 2.12 4.25
C LEU A 28 2.05 2.02 2.73
N ILE A 29 3.06 2.21 1.90
CA ILE A 29 2.92 2.06 0.45
C ILE A 29 3.89 0.99 -0.03
N LEU A 30 3.39 -0.03 -0.71
CA LEU A 30 4.13 -1.16 -1.27
C LEU A 30 4.06 -1.10 -2.80
N PRO A 31 5.10 -0.57 -3.47
CA PRO A 31 5.17 -0.62 -4.93
C PRO A 31 5.48 -2.04 -5.43
N HIS A 32 5.24 -2.28 -6.72
CA HIS A 32 5.46 -3.59 -7.38
C HIS A 32 4.68 -4.73 -6.70
N PHE A 33 3.45 -4.44 -6.27
CA PHE A 33 2.71 -5.33 -5.38
C PHE A 33 2.38 -6.69 -6.03
N ASP A 34 2.09 -6.71 -7.33
CA ASP A 34 1.89 -7.90 -8.15
C ASP A 34 3.11 -8.84 -8.19
N ARG A 35 4.32 -8.30 -7.96
CA ARG A 35 5.56 -9.07 -7.88
C ARG A 35 6.01 -9.40 -6.46
N LEU A 36 5.40 -8.79 -5.44
CA LEU A 36 5.87 -8.85 -4.06
C LEU A 36 5.97 -10.29 -3.55
N GLU A 37 4.94 -11.12 -3.76
CA GLU A 37 4.94 -12.51 -3.30
C GLU A 37 5.93 -13.40 -4.05
N SER A 38 6.21 -13.08 -5.32
CA SER A 38 7.24 -13.79 -6.09
C SER A 38 8.64 -13.44 -5.60
N PHE A 39 8.86 -12.19 -5.19
CA PHE A 39 10.13 -11.71 -4.68
C PHE A 39 10.38 -12.13 -3.22
N ARG A 40 9.34 -12.04 -2.37
CA ARG A 40 9.39 -12.37 -0.95
C ARG A 40 8.08 -13.04 -0.52
N PRO A 41 7.99 -14.37 -0.65
CA PRO A 41 6.80 -15.13 -0.25
C PRO A 41 6.37 -14.84 1.20
N GLY A 42 5.09 -14.59 1.41
CA GLY A 42 4.50 -14.28 2.72
C GLY A 42 4.62 -12.81 3.14
N ALA A 43 5.24 -11.93 2.34
CA ALA A 43 5.40 -10.52 2.69
C ALA A 43 4.06 -9.80 2.88
N THR A 44 3.04 -10.10 2.09
CA THR A 44 1.71 -9.49 2.23
C THR A 44 1.08 -9.83 3.58
N ALA A 45 1.11 -11.11 3.95
CA ALA A 45 0.59 -11.56 5.24
C ALA A 45 1.38 -10.97 6.41
N PHE A 46 2.71 -10.92 6.29
CA PHE A 46 3.59 -10.30 7.28
C PHE A 46 3.24 -8.82 7.47
N VAL A 47 3.16 -8.03 6.39
CA VAL A 47 2.79 -6.61 6.47
C VAL A 47 1.44 -6.43 7.15
N ARG A 48 0.41 -7.19 6.74
CA ARG A 48 -0.93 -7.09 7.32
C ARG A 48 -0.93 -7.38 8.82
N SER A 49 -0.17 -8.38 9.27
CA SER A 49 -0.05 -8.72 10.69
C SER A 49 0.60 -7.62 11.54
N ARG A 50 1.31 -6.67 10.91
CA ARG A 50 1.95 -5.53 11.58
C ARG A 50 1.11 -4.26 11.56
N LEU A 51 0.00 -4.23 10.82
CA LEU A 51 -0.88 -3.07 10.80
C LEU A 51 -1.66 -2.96 12.10
N ALA A 52 -1.59 -1.80 12.75
CA ALA A 52 -2.46 -1.42 13.86
C ALA A 52 -3.87 -1.08 13.36
N ASP A 53 -4.83 -1.00 14.29
CA ASP A 53 -6.19 -0.55 13.96
C ASP A 53 -6.13 0.89 13.43
N GLY A 54 -6.84 1.16 12.34
CA GLY A 54 -6.78 2.43 11.61
C GLY A 54 -5.55 2.61 10.71
N GLN A 55 -4.61 1.66 10.68
CA GLN A 55 -3.54 1.65 9.68
C GLN A 55 -3.92 0.82 8.46
N TYR A 56 -3.42 1.23 7.30
CA TYR A 56 -3.58 0.49 6.06
C TYR A 56 -2.30 0.52 5.22
N ALA A 57 -2.19 -0.46 4.33
CA ALA A 57 -1.18 -0.48 3.29
C ALA A 57 -1.83 -0.31 1.91
N LEU A 58 -1.14 0.39 1.03
CA LEU A 58 -1.46 0.48 -0.40
C LEU A 58 -0.48 -0.40 -1.17
N GLY A 59 -0.97 -1.53 -1.67
CA GLY A 59 -0.28 -2.31 -2.69
C GLY A 59 -0.54 -1.68 -4.06
N ILE A 60 0.50 -1.24 -4.75
CA ILE A 60 0.38 -0.66 -6.10
C ILE A 60 1.11 -1.59 -7.07
N ASP A 61 0.35 -2.20 -7.98
CA ASP A 61 0.91 -3.08 -9.01
C ASP A 61 1.85 -2.31 -9.94
N GLU A 62 2.71 -3.03 -10.65
CA GLU A 62 3.50 -2.43 -11.72
C GLU A 62 2.66 -1.76 -12.79
N HIS A 63 3.26 -0.76 -13.47
CA HIS A 63 2.60 0.02 -14.52
C HIS A 63 1.23 0.61 -14.09
N THR A 64 1.08 0.87 -12.78
CA THR A 64 -0.15 1.39 -12.18
C THR A 64 0.17 2.58 -11.29
N ALA A 65 -0.71 3.56 -11.27
CA ALA A 65 -0.63 4.74 -10.42
C ALA A 65 -1.97 4.98 -9.73
N LEU A 66 -1.92 5.47 -8.50
CA LEU A 66 -3.09 6.01 -7.80
C LEU A 66 -2.98 7.54 -7.79
N VAL A 67 -3.91 8.22 -8.46
CA VAL A 67 -3.86 9.67 -8.69
C VAL A 67 -5.06 10.34 -8.06
N GLY A 68 -4.85 11.36 -7.24
CA GLY A 68 -5.94 12.01 -6.51
C GLY A 68 -5.47 13.10 -5.57
N ARG A 69 -6.34 13.45 -4.63
CA ARG A 69 -6.10 14.48 -3.61
C ARG A 69 -6.27 13.90 -2.22
N ILE A 70 -5.42 14.31 -1.29
CA ILE A 70 -5.58 14.00 0.13
C ILE A 70 -6.95 14.48 0.62
N GLY A 71 -7.70 13.62 1.30
CA GLY A 71 -9.07 13.90 1.75
C GLY A 71 -10.11 13.97 0.62
N GLY A 72 -9.77 13.51 -0.59
CA GLY A 72 -10.66 13.46 -1.74
C GLY A 72 -10.67 12.10 -2.42
N GLU A 73 -11.28 12.07 -3.60
CA GLU A 73 -11.33 10.89 -4.45
C GLU A 73 -9.99 10.64 -5.15
N TRP A 74 -9.72 9.36 -5.40
CA TRP A 74 -8.55 8.87 -6.13
C TRP A 74 -9.00 7.97 -7.29
N GLU A 75 -8.23 7.99 -8.37
CA GLU A 75 -8.43 7.16 -9.55
C GLU A 75 -7.24 6.20 -9.73
N VAL A 76 -7.55 4.94 -10.01
CA VAL A 76 -6.54 3.94 -10.40
C VAL A 76 -6.28 4.09 -11.91
N MET A 77 -5.08 4.51 -12.26
CA MET A 77 -4.63 4.69 -13.64
C MET A 77 -3.57 3.64 -14.01
N GLY A 78 -3.48 3.28 -15.29
CA GLY A 78 -2.49 2.32 -15.79
C GLY A 78 -3.11 0.97 -16.15
N ALA A 79 -2.34 -0.11 -15.98
CA ALA A 79 -2.70 -1.44 -16.48
C ALA A 79 -3.07 -2.47 -15.40
N GLY A 80 -2.62 -2.28 -14.16
CA GLY A 80 -2.85 -3.19 -13.04
C GLY A 80 -3.95 -2.72 -12.09
N GLY A 81 -3.75 -2.92 -10.79
CA GLY A 81 -4.64 -2.48 -9.75
C GLY A 81 -3.94 -1.88 -8.53
N VAL A 82 -4.77 -1.41 -7.61
CA VAL A 82 -4.39 -0.95 -6.28
C VAL A 82 -5.11 -1.80 -5.26
N SER A 83 -4.37 -2.37 -4.33
CA SER A 83 -4.90 -3.10 -3.19
C SER A 83 -4.86 -2.21 -1.95
N VAL A 84 -5.98 -2.07 -1.26
CA VAL A 84 -6.05 -1.52 0.09
C VAL A 84 -6.04 -2.69 1.06
N LEU A 85 -4.99 -2.77 1.89
CA LEU A 85 -4.83 -3.82 2.87
C LEU A 85 -5.00 -3.23 4.26
N THR A 86 -5.90 -3.80 5.04
CA THR A 86 -5.95 -3.59 6.49
C THR A 86 -5.53 -4.88 7.18
N ARG A 87 -5.55 -4.89 8.52
CA ARG A 87 -5.36 -6.12 9.29
C ARG A 87 -6.35 -7.21 8.88
N ASP A 88 -7.60 -6.84 8.62
CA ASP A 88 -8.71 -7.80 8.51
C ASP A 88 -9.11 -8.06 7.06
N GLU A 89 -8.93 -7.08 6.17
CA GLU A 89 -9.39 -7.17 4.79
C GLU A 89 -8.32 -6.78 3.76
N VAL A 90 -8.57 -7.23 2.53
CA VAL A 90 -7.86 -6.78 1.32
C VAL A 90 -8.92 -6.47 0.27
N VAL A 91 -8.95 -5.22 -0.17
CA VAL A 91 -9.87 -4.75 -1.23
C VAL A 91 -9.04 -4.36 -2.45
N VAL A 92 -9.43 -4.84 -3.62
CA VAL A 92 -8.69 -4.61 -4.87
C VAL A 92 -9.51 -3.72 -5.80
N TYR A 93 -8.89 -2.64 -6.27
CA TYR A 93 -9.42 -1.71 -7.25
C TYR A 93 -8.63 -1.84 -8.55
N ARG A 94 -9.33 -2.09 -9.67
CA ARG A 94 -8.69 -2.21 -10.99
C ARG A 94 -8.57 -0.85 -11.67
N ALA A 95 -7.70 -0.74 -12.68
CA ALA A 95 -7.62 0.44 -13.53
C ALA A 95 -9.01 0.96 -13.98
N GLY A 96 -9.19 2.27 -13.92
CA GLY A 96 -10.46 2.97 -14.15
C GLY A 96 -11.37 3.05 -12.94
N SER A 97 -11.06 2.36 -11.83
CA SER A 97 -11.82 2.47 -10.58
C SER A 97 -11.55 3.79 -9.89
N ARG A 98 -12.57 4.31 -9.20
CA ARG A 98 -12.45 5.42 -8.25
C ARG A 98 -12.66 4.92 -6.83
N MET A 99 -11.94 5.52 -5.89
CA MET A 99 -11.93 5.11 -4.49
C MET A 99 -11.61 6.28 -3.56
N THR A 100 -11.97 6.13 -2.29
CA THR A 100 -11.45 6.95 -1.20
C THR A 100 -10.44 6.12 -0.40
N LEU A 101 -9.46 6.80 0.18
CA LEU A 101 -8.53 6.15 1.11
C LEU A 101 -9.18 6.03 2.50
N PRO A 102 -8.79 5.04 3.32
CA PRO A 102 -9.19 4.99 4.72
C PRO A 102 -8.73 6.24 5.48
N ASP A 103 -9.55 6.64 6.46
CA ASP A 103 -9.30 7.79 7.34
C ASP A 103 -8.18 7.51 8.37
#